data_AF-A0A804NFS3-F1
#
_entry.id   AF-A0A804NFS3-F1
#
_cell.length_a   1.000
_cell.length_b   1.000
_cell.length_c   1.000
_cell.angle_alpha   90.00
_cell.angle_beta   90.00
_cell.angle_gamma   90.00
#
_symmetry.space_group_name_H-M   'P 1'
#
loop_
_entity.id
_entity.type
_entity.pdbx_description
1 polymer ?
#
loop_
_entity_poly.entity_id
_entity_poly.type
_entity_poly.pdbx_seq_one_letter_code
_entity_poly.pdbx_strand_id
1 'polypeptide(L)'
;MELRRPASSPLVDNYVVPGDVVLDLSEMNNQTIKLGAGLRQECDTIQATSAGKLRQLKPNKYWIENSQKRYIPSVEDTVLGIVVDTKPDYFHLKAVQGETYPSSRLVH
;
A
#
# COMPACT_ATOMS: atom_id res chain seq x y z
N MET A 1 -15.73 -28.92 -5.24
CA MET A 1 -15.97 -28.27 -3.93
C MET A 1 -15.52 -26.83 -4.08
N GLU A 2 -16.43 -25.96 -4.48
CA GLU A 2 -16.16 -24.54 -4.68
C GLU A 2 -16.18 -23.88 -3.31
N LEU A 3 -15.02 -23.45 -2.82
CA LEU A 3 -14.90 -22.75 -1.55
C LEU A 3 -15.56 -21.39 -1.75
N ARG A 4 -16.86 -21.30 -1.42
CA ARG A 4 -17.59 -20.03 -1.30
C ARG A 4 -16.74 -19.09 -0.45
N ARG A 5 -16.10 -18.11 -1.08
CA ARG A 5 -15.54 -16.96 -0.38
C ARG A 5 -16.72 -16.30 0.34
N PRO A 6 -16.70 -16.18 1.68
CA PRO A 6 -17.77 -15.51 2.39
C PRO A 6 -17.86 -14.05 1.91
N ALA A 7 -19.11 -13.57 1.87
CA ALA A 7 -19.51 -12.27 1.36
C ALA A 7 -18.65 -11.11 1.88
N SER A 8 -18.60 -10.05 1.06
CA SER A 8 -17.90 -8.77 1.19
C SER A 8 -18.18 -8.01 2.49
N SER A 9 -17.80 -8.56 3.65
CA SER A 9 -17.54 -7.74 4.81
C SER A 9 -16.26 -6.93 4.54
N PRO A 10 -16.23 -5.61 4.83
CA PRO A 10 -15.00 -4.85 4.67
C PRO A 10 -13.92 -5.53 5.50
N LEU A 11 -12.91 -6.11 4.84
CA LEU A 11 -11.73 -6.74 5.48
C LEU A 11 -10.86 -5.72 6.22
N VAL A 12 -11.35 -4.50 6.39
CA VAL A 12 -10.71 -3.42 7.13
C VAL A 12 -10.45 -3.91 8.55
N ASP A 13 -9.21 -3.72 8.99
CA ASP A 13 -8.67 -4.22 10.25
C ASP A 13 -8.46 -5.76 10.34
N ASN A 14 -8.63 -6.50 9.24
CA ASN A 14 -8.28 -7.93 9.16
C ASN A 14 -6.92 -8.15 8.49
N TYR A 15 -6.33 -9.32 8.76
CA TYR A 15 -5.12 -9.79 8.10
C TYR A 15 -5.45 -10.39 6.73
N VAL A 16 -4.66 -10.03 5.73
CA VAL A 16 -4.79 -10.48 4.34
C VAL A 16 -3.47 -11.06 3.85
N VAL A 17 -3.53 -11.96 2.88
CA VAL A 17 -2.36 -12.55 2.22
C VAL A 17 -2.32 -12.18 0.73
N PRO A 18 -1.16 -12.27 0.05
CA PRO A 18 -1.07 -12.02 -1.38
C PRO A 18 -2.04 -12.92 -2.17
N GLY A 19 -2.83 -12.31 -3.06
CA GLY A 19 -3.85 -12.98 -3.85
C GLY A 19 -5.27 -12.91 -3.27
N ASP A 20 -5.44 -12.41 -2.04
CA ASP A 20 -6.77 -12.14 -1.51
C ASP A 20 -7.40 -10.92 -2.19
N VAL A 21 -8.67 -11.04 -2.56
CA VAL A 21 -9.49 -9.92 -3.05
C VAL A 21 -9.99 -9.15 -1.84
N VAL A 22 -9.54 -7.91 -1.69
CA VAL A 22 -9.85 -7.07 -0.52
C VAL A 22 -11.05 -6.15 -0.73
N LEU A 23 -11.33 -5.78 -1.98
CA LEU A 23 -12.43 -4.88 -2.34
C LEU A 23 -12.87 -5.15 -3.78
N ASP A 24 -14.18 -5.10 -4.01
CA ASP A 24 -14.77 -5.17 -5.35
C ASP A 24 -15.25 -3.76 -5.76
N LEU A 25 -14.74 -3.25 -6.88
CA LEU A 25 -15.07 -1.91 -7.39
C LEU A 25 -16.48 -1.87 -7.99
N SER A 26 -17.02 -3.02 -8.42
CA SER A 26 -18.38 -3.14 -8.94
C SER A 26 -19.43 -2.80 -7.87
N GLU A 27 -19.12 -3.10 -6.61
CA GLU A 27 -19.98 -2.79 -5.46
C GLU A 27 -19.87 -1.32 -5.03
N MET A 28 -18.78 -0.62 -5.37
CA MET A 28 -18.51 0.77 -5.02
C MET A 28 -18.68 1.71 -6.20
N ASN A 29 -19.93 1.99 -6.58
CA ASN A 29 -20.22 2.96 -7.64
C ASN A 29 -19.80 4.39 -7.23
N ASN A 30 -19.10 5.09 -8.15
CA ASN A 30 -18.78 6.53 -8.12
C ASN A 30 -17.85 7.07 -7.01
N GLN A 31 -16.96 6.27 -6.42
CA GLN A 31 -15.97 6.78 -5.47
C GLN A 31 -14.54 6.59 -5.98
N THR A 32 -13.79 7.68 -6.11
CA THR A 32 -12.34 7.60 -6.37
C THR A 32 -11.64 7.06 -5.13
N ILE A 33 -10.99 5.91 -5.29
CA ILE A 33 -10.28 5.22 -4.20
C ILE A 33 -8.79 5.55 -4.30
N LYS A 34 -8.16 5.69 -3.14
CA LYS A 34 -6.71 5.91 -3.01
C LYS A 34 -6.07 4.61 -2.54
N LEU A 35 -5.33 3.93 -3.43
CA LEU A 35 -4.59 2.73 -3.10
C LEU A 35 -3.18 3.08 -2.64
N GLY A 36 -2.85 2.67 -1.42
CA GLY A 36 -1.52 2.75 -0.84
C GLY A 36 -0.73 1.45 -0.98
N ALA A 37 0.34 1.33 -0.19
CA ALA A 37 1.27 0.21 -0.24
C ALA A 37 0.57 -1.15 -0.04
N GLY A 38 1.08 -2.18 -0.74
CA GLY A 38 0.61 -3.56 -0.63
C GLY A 38 -0.70 -3.87 -1.35
N LEU A 39 -1.33 -2.90 -2.01
CA LEU A 39 -2.55 -3.10 -2.79
C LEU A 39 -2.32 -2.88 -4.28
N ARG A 40 -3.04 -3.63 -5.11
CA ARG A 40 -3.03 -3.48 -6.56
C ARG A 40 -4.44 -3.60 -7.10
N GLN A 41 -4.78 -2.72 -8.03
CA GLN A 41 -6.00 -2.87 -8.83
C GLN A 41 -5.75 -3.88 -9.96
N GLU A 42 -6.66 -4.85 -10.06
CA GLU A 42 -6.76 -5.80 -11.14
C GLU A 42 -8.19 -5.74 -11.70
N CYS A 43 -8.34 -5.04 -12.83
CA CYS A 43 -9.62 -4.72 -13.46
C CYS A 43 -10.59 -4.08 -12.44
N ASP A 44 -11.69 -4.76 -12.14
CA ASP A 44 -12.76 -4.32 -11.25
C ASP A 44 -12.56 -4.78 -9.79
N THR A 45 -11.40 -5.37 -9.47
CA THR A 45 -11.08 -5.87 -8.13
C THR A 45 -9.79 -5.27 -7.60
N ILE A 46 -9.70 -5.10 -6.28
CA ILE A 46 -8.46 -4.75 -5.61
C ILE A 46 -7.96 -5.98 -4.87
N GLN A 47 -6.71 -6.33 -5.15
CA GLN A 47 -6.05 -7.50 -4.57
C GLN A 47 -4.88 -7.10 -3.68
N ALA A 48 -4.68 -7.88 -2.63
CA ALA A 48 -3.50 -7.81 -1.79
C ALA A 48 -2.29 -8.36 -2.54
N THR A 49 -1.19 -7.60 -2.54
CA THR A 49 0.12 -8.02 -3.08
C THR A 49 1.13 -8.29 -1.98
N SER A 50 0.81 -7.94 -0.74
CA SER A 50 1.65 -8.14 0.44
C SER A 50 0.80 -8.72 1.57
N ALA A 51 1.40 -9.53 2.43
CA ALA A 51 0.76 -9.99 3.64
C ALA A 51 0.78 -8.87 4.69
N GLY A 52 -0.31 -8.70 5.44
CA GLY A 52 -0.38 -7.71 6.51
C GLY A 52 -1.80 -7.37 6.90
N LYS A 53 -1.96 -6.30 7.66
CA LYS A 53 -3.27 -5.83 8.13
C LYS A 53 -3.83 -4.78 7.16
N LEU A 54 -5.03 -5.00 6.64
CA LEU A 54 -5.68 -4.00 5.79
C LEU A 54 -6.13 -2.82 6.64
N ARG A 55 -5.66 -1.61 6.30
CA ARG A 55 -6.03 -0.37 6.97
C ARG A 55 -6.80 0.53 6.02
N GLN A 56 -7.70 1.31 6.59
CA GLN A 56 -8.48 2.32 5.90
C GLN A 56 -8.33 3.66 6.60
N LEU A 57 -8.08 4.71 5.82
CA LEU A 57 -8.26 6.09 6.22
C LEU A 57 -9.49 6.62 5.49
N LYS A 58 -10.51 6.96 6.27
CA LYS A 58 -11.74 7.56 5.74
C LYS A 58 -11.39 8.86 4.98
N PRO A 59 -12.06 9.15 3.85
CA PRO A 59 -13.19 8.40 3.33
C PRO A 59 -12.79 7.18 2.46
N ASN A 60 -11.73 7.25 1.64
CA ASN A 60 -11.52 6.29 0.54
C ASN A 60 -10.07 5.78 0.38
N LYS A 61 -9.20 5.87 1.40
CA LYS A 61 -7.80 5.46 1.29
C LYS A 61 -7.57 4.11 1.96
N TYR A 62 -6.94 3.18 1.26
CA TYR A 62 -6.63 1.84 1.77
C TYR A 62 -5.15 1.51 1.60
N TRP A 63 -4.56 0.79 2.55
CA TRP A 63 -3.20 0.26 2.45
C TRP A 63 -3.04 -0.99 3.31
N ILE A 64 -2.03 -1.80 3.02
CA ILE A 64 -1.63 -2.91 3.88
C ILE A 64 -0.51 -2.42 4.80
N GLU A 65 -0.76 -2.50 6.10
CA GLU A 65 0.26 -2.33 7.12
C GLU A 65 1.02 -3.65 7.28
N ASN A 66 2.31 -3.64 6.93
CA ASN A 66 3.22 -4.78 7.04
C ASN A 66 4.49 -4.36 7.79
N SER A 67 5.05 -5.28 8.58
CA SER A 67 6.32 -5.09 9.30
C SER A 67 7.53 -5.37 8.40
N GLN A 68 7.68 -4.61 7.32
CA GLN A 68 8.79 -4.76 6.39
C GLN A 68 10.06 -4.08 6.93
N LYS A 69 11.20 -4.79 6.93
CA LYS A 69 12.50 -4.26 7.40
C LYS A 69 13.23 -3.36 6.40
N ARG A 70 12.92 -3.50 5.10
CA ARG A 70 13.57 -2.73 4.03
C ARG A 70 12.74 -1.50 3.73
N TYR A 71 13.35 -0.32 3.86
CA TYR A 71 12.76 0.94 3.45
C TYR A 71 12.50 0.98 1.93
N ILE A 72 11.31 1.42 1.54
CA ILE A 72 10.92 1.68 0.15
C ILE A 72 10.76 3.19 -0.01
N PRO A 73 11.63 3.86 -0.77
CA PRO A 73 11.56 5.30 -0.96
C PRO A 73 10.22 5.73 -1.54
N SER A 74 9.54 6.64 -0.84
CA SER A 74 8.30 7.26 -1.30
C SER A 74 8.44 8.78 -1.34
N VAL A 75 7.69 9.41 -2.23
CA VAL A 75 7.65 10.88 -2.33
C VAL A 75 7.09 11.43 -1.02
N GLU A 76 7.67 12.53 -0.53
CA GLU A 76 7.35 13.18 0.76
C GLU A 76 7.82 12.43 2.02
N ASP A 77 8.56 11.32 1.88
CA ASP A 77 9.19 10.68 3.04
C ASP A 77 10.33 11.54 3.60
N THR A 78 10.36 11.68 4.92
CA THR A 78 11.53 12.25 5.62
C THR A 78 12.46 11.11 6.00
N VAL A 79 13.72 11.18 5.54
CA VAL A 79 14.70 10.10 5.69
C VAL A 79 15.99 10.56 6.36
N LEU A 80 16.61 9.67 7.12
CA LEU A 80 17.96 9.85 7.61
C LEU A 80 18.95 9.15 6.65
N GLY A 81 19.89 9.93 6.10
CA GLY A 81 20.91 9.43 5.17
C GLY A 81 22.32 9.63 5.68
N ILE A 82 23.21 8.69 5.37
CA ILE A 82 24.66 8.82 5.57
C ILE A 82 25.30 9.11 4.21
N VAL A 83 26.12 10.16 4.13
CA VAL A 83 26.90 10.45 2.92
C VAL A 83 27.94 9.36 2.70
N VAL A 84 27.87 8.69 1.56
CA VAL A 84 28.81 7.61 1.19
C VAL A 84 29.80 8.04 0.12
N ASP A 85 29.46 9.03 -0.71
CA ASP A 85 30.35 9.56 -1.73
C ASP A 85 29.96 10.99 -2.12
N THR A 86 30.95 11.78 -2.55
CA THR A 86 30.77 13.19 -2.94
C THR A 86 31.09 13.34 -4.42
N LYS A 87 30.11 13.81 -5.20
CA LYS A 87 30.29 14.22 -6.59
C LYS A 87 30.34 15.75 -6.68
N PRO A 88 30.81 16.33 -7.80
CA PRO A 88 30.88 17.79 -7.96
C PRO A 88 29.54 18.50 -7.75
N ASP A 89 28.43 17.89 -8.19
CA ASP A 89 27.10 18.51 -8.18
C ASP A 89 26.13 17.90 -7.16
N TYR A 90 26.45 16.73 -6.59
CA TYR A 90 25.56 16.01 -5.68
C TYR A 90 26.30 15.01 -4.77
N PHE A 91 25.61 14.51 -3.75
CA PHE A 91 26.14 13.49 -2.84
C PHE A 91 25.39 12.17 -3.04
N HIS A 92 26.11 11.06 -3.02
CA HIS A 92 25.47 9.75 -2.85
C HIS A 92 25.21 9.53 -1.37
N LEU A 93 23.97 9.18 -1.05
CA LEU A 93 23.54 8.89 0.31
C LEU A 93 23.12 7.42 0.42
N LYS A 94 23.44 6.80 1.56
CA LYS A 94 22.83 5.55 1.99
C LYS A 94 21.71 5.87 2.97
N ALA A 95 20.47 5.60 2.57
CA ALA A 95 19.31 5.74 3.45
C ALA A 95 19.35 4.68 4.57
N VAL A 96 19.18 5.13 5.81
CA VAL A 96 19.24 4.26 7.01
C VAL A 96 17.84 3.86 7.45
N GLN A 97 16.90 4.81 7.45
CA GLN A 97 15.48 4.59 7.70
C GLN A 97 14.68 5.82 7.27
N GLY A 98 13.46 5.63 6.78
CA GLY A 98 12.52 6.71 6.46
C GLY A 98 11.22 6.56 7.24
N GLU A 99 10.70 7.68 7.73
CA GLU A 99 9.29 7.75 8.14
C GLU A 99 8.45 7.81 6.88
N THR A 100 7.74 6.72 6.60
CA THR A 100 6.93 6.61 5.39
C THR A 100 5.57 7.24 5.60
N TYR A 101 5.27 8.28 4.82
CA TYR A 101 3.89 8.69 4.63
C TYR A 101 3.29 7.77 3.57
N PRO A 102 2.10 7.18 3.80
CA PRO A 102 1.54 6.24 2.83
C PRO A 102 1.28 6.96 1.50
N SER A 103 2.18 6.81 0.54
CA SER A 103 2.00 7.31 -0.82
C SER A 103 0.81 6.58 -1.43
N SER A 104 -0.14 7.33 -2.00
CA SER A 104 -1.36 6.76 -2.56
C SER A 104 -1.50 7.10 -4.03
N ARG A 105 -1.76 6.08 -4.86
CA ARG A 105 -2.16 6.24 -6.25
C ARG A 105 -3.68 6.33 -6.33
N LEU A 106 -4.19 7.28 -7.10
CA LEU A 106 -5.62 7.37 -7.41
C LEU A 106 -5.99 6.26 -8.39
N VAL A 107 -7.08 5.56 -8.09
CA VAL A 107 -7.75 4.65 -9.02
C VAL A 107 -9.14 5.18 -9.33
N HIS A 108 -9.49 5.11 -10.61
CA HIS A 108 -10.77 5.55 -11.17
C HIS A 108 -11.70 4.35 -11.34
#